data_AF-A0A9E3B6K2-F1
#
_entry.id   AF-A0A9E3B6K2-F1
#
_cell.length_a   1.000
_cell.length_b   1.000
_cell.length_c   1.000
_cell.angle_alpha   90.00
_cell.angle_beta   90.00
_cell.angle_gamma   90.00
#
_symmetry.space_group_name_H-M   'P 1'
#
loop_
_entity.id
_entity.type
_entity.pdbx_description
1 polymer ?
#
loop_
_entity_poly.entity_id
_entity_poly.type
_entity_poly.pdbx_seq_one_letter_code
_entity_poly.pdbx_strand_id
1 'polypeptide(L)'
;MQNSNKLRKIMMMCLRRPAIFSLVLCLSALFGILGTIPQAQALIVCNGDPIVRLSNGAVLHAKVTIAIDPKQLGDLHINYTFHVPSGAKVQQVIYTGGSLAGRESVQVDADQTGNSYSEQVLATSSVSASVTATFAHQGAPVTASGMTNQPILLLA
;
A
#
# COMPACT_ATOMS: atom_id res chain seq x y z
N MET A 1 73.71 -36.83 -35.94
CA MET A 1 72.23 -36.88 -35.91
C MET A 1 71.76 -37.21 -34.51
N GLN A 2 71.56 -36.23 -33.62
CA GLN A 2 70.71 -36.41 -32.44
C GLN A 2 70.52 -35.07 -31.70
N ASN A 3 69.27 -34.85 -31.28
CA ASN A 3 68.93 -34.17 -30.02
C ASN A 3 68.78 -32.63 -30.00
N SER A 4 67.76 -32.09 -30.69
CA SER A 4 67.31 -30.69 -30.49
C SER A 4 65.81 -30.55 -30.09
N ASN A 5 65.01 -31.62 -30.14
CA ASN A 5 63.55 -31.50 -30.01
C ASN A 5 62.97 -31.65 -28.59
N LYS A 6 63.77 -31.83 -27.54
CA LYS A 6 63.25 -32.13 -26.19
C LYS A 6 63.02 -30.91 -25.28
N LEU A 7 63.60 -29.76 -25.59
CA LEU A 7 63.60 -28.58 -24.70
C LEU A 7 62.39 -27.66 -24.82
N ARG A 8 61.54 -27.81 -25.85
CA ARG A 8 60.32 -26.98 -26.00
C ARG A 8 59.11 -27.46 -25.19
N LYS A 9 59.14 -28.68 -24.61
CA LYS A 9 57.98 -29.25 -23.92
C LYS A 9 57.86 -28.90 -22.43
N ILE A 10 58.93 -28.44 -21.78
CA ILE A 10 58.92 -28.17 -20.32
C ILE A 10 58.51 -26.72 -20.01
N MET A 11 58.75 -25.78 -20.94
CA MET A 11 58.42 -24.36 -20.75
C MET A 11 56.96 -24.01 -21.10
N MET A 12 56.05 -24.98 -21.00
CA MET A 12 54.62 -24.82 -21.30
C MET A 12 53.71 -25.37 -20.19
N MET A 13 54.25 -25.65 -19.01
CA MET A 13 53.47 -26.12 -17.84
C MET A 13 53.43 -25.16 -16.65
N CYS A 14 54.28 -24.12 -16.59
CA CYS A 14 54.25 -23.16 -15.49
C CYS A 14 53.35 -21.93 -15.74
N LEU A 15 52.95 -21.64 -16.99
CA LEU A 15 52.10 -20.48 -17.31
C LEU A 15 50.58 -20.72 -17.14
N ARG A 16 50.13 -21.95 -16.86
CA ARG A 16 48.69 -22.26 -16.75
C ARG A 16 48.07 -22.03 -15.38
N ARG A 17 48.88 -21.89 -14.32
CA ARG A 17 48.38 -21.73 -12.94
C ARG A 17 47.86 -20.32 -12.59
N PRO A 18 48.49 -19.20 -13.00
CA PRO A 18 47.99 -17.87 -12.60
C PRO A 18 46.67 -17.48 -13.31
N ALA A 19 46.40 -18.02 -14.50
CA ALA A 19 45.17 -17.74 -15.24
C ALA A 19 43.90 -18.26 -14.53
N ILE A 20 44.00 -19.40 -13.84
CA ILE A 20 42.86 -19.99 -13.12
C ILE A 20 42.51 -19.15 -11.88
N PHE A 21 43.51 -18.66 -11.14
CA PHE A 21 43.27 -17.80 -9.98
C PHE A 21 42.63 -16.46 -10.37
N SER A 22 43.08 -15.85 -11.47
CA SER A 22 42.46 -14.61 -11.98
C SER A 22 41.02 -14.84 -12.43
N LEU A 23 40.73 -15.95 -13.10
CA LEU A 23 39.37 -16.31 -13.51
C LEU A 23 38.44 -16.51 -12.30
N VAL A 24 38.89 -17.27 -11.29
CA VAL A 24 38.10 -17.53 -10.07
C VAL A 24 37.81 -16.24 -9.32
N LEU A 25 38.81 -15.35 -9.19
CA LEU A 25 38.63 -14.07 -8.51
C LEU A 25 37.65 -13.15 -9.26
N CYS A 26 37.72 -13.15 -10.60
CA CYS A 26 36.80 -12.38 -11.44
C CYS A 26 35.37 -12.94 -11.36
N LEU A 27 35.21 -14.27 -11.37
CA LEU A 27 33.91 -14.92 -11.23
C LEU A 27 33.29 -14.65 -9.85
N SER A 28 34.09 -14.72 -8.77
CA SER A 28 33.59 -14.42 -7.42
C SER A 28 33.15 -12.96 -7.26
N ALA A 29 33.85 -12.02 -7.90
CA ALA A 29 33.45 -10.62 -7.91
C ALA A 29 32.12 -10.42 -8.67
N LEU A 30 31.91 -11.15 -9.76
CA LEU A 30 30.67 -11.08 -10.54
C LEU A 30 29.47 -11.64 -9.75
N PHE A 31 29.66 -12.73 -9.00
CA PHE A 31 28.61 -13.28 -8.13
C PHE A 31 28.27 -12.37 -6.94
N GLY A 32 29.21 -11.58 -6.44
CA GLY A 32 28.95 -10.58 -5.39
C GLY A 32 28.00 -9.47 -5.84
N ILE A 33 28.02 -9.09 -7.12
CA ILE A 33 27.15 -8.04 -7.68
C ILE A 33 25.73 -8.56 -7.94
N LEU A 34 25.58 -9.86 -8.20
CA LEU A 34 24.27 -10.50 -8.44
C LEU A 34 23.53 -10.86 -7.13
N GLY A 35 24.16 -10.71 -5.97
CA GLY A 35 23.69 -11.25 -4.69
C GLY A 35 22.53 -10.51 -4.01
N THR A 36 22.13 -9.33 -4.49
CA THR A 36 21.04 -8.56 -3.86
C THR A 36 20.08 -8.03 -4.91
N ILE A 37 19.20 -8.89 -5.43
CA ILE A 37 18.01 -8.41 -6.13
C ILE A 37 17.06 -7.92 -5.03
N PRO A 38 16.79 -6.61 -4.91
CA PRO A 38 15.78 -6.15 -3.97
C PRO A 38 14.47 -6.85 -4.35
N GLN A 39 13.91 -7.62 -3.41
CA GLN A 39 12.57 -8.16 -3.60
C GLN A 39 11.62 -6.97 -3.57
N ALA A 40 11.10 -6.59 -4.74
CA ALA A 40 10.05 -5.61 -4.84
C ALA A 40 8.82 -6.16 -4.10
N GLN A 41 8.54 -5.61 -2.91
CA GLN A 41 7.30 -5.89 -2.22
C GLN A 41 6.20 -5.07 -2.91
N ALA A 42 5.30 -5.77 -3.62
CA ALA A 42 4.15 -5.13 -4.24
C ALA A 42 3.14 -4.75 -3.15
N LEU A 43 3.07 -3.47 -2.82
CA LEU A 43 1.96 -2.92 -2.05
C LEU A 43 0.73 -2.86 -2.96
N ILE A 44 -0.41 -3.34 -2.48
CA ILE A 44 -1.69 -3.12 -3.16
C ILE A 44 -2.33 -1.88 -2.56
N VAL A 45 -2.83 -1.02 -3.44
CA VAL A 45 -3.65 0.12 -3.06
C VAL A 45 -5.09 -0.34 -2.98
N CYS A 46 -5.63 -0.37 -1.77
CA CYS A 46 -7.01 -0.70 -1.51
C CYS A 46 -7.86 0.55 -1.44
N ASN A 47 -9.05 0.51 -2.05
CA ASN A 47 -10.00 1.61 -2.04
C ASN A 47 -11.34 1.14 -1.47
N GLY A 48 -12.00 2.06 -0.76
CA GLY A 48 -13.38 1.93 -0.30
C GLY A 48 -14.06 3.30 -0.43
N ASP A 49 -15.32 3.33 -0.81
CA ASP A 49 -16.00 4.56 -1.23
C ASP A 49 -17.52 4.51 -0.99
N PRO A 50 -17.98 4.46 0.28
CA PRO A 50 -19.40 4.44 0.56
C PRO A 50 -20.06 5.78 0.24
N ILE A 51 -21.28 5.69 -0.27
CA ILE A 51 -22.16 6.83 -0.54
C ILE A 51 -23.36 6.75 0.39
N VAL A 52 -23.59 7.79 1.19
CA VAL A 52 -24.71 7.86 2.14
C VAL A 52 -25.71 8.91 1.67
N ARG A 53 -26.97 8.51 1.51
CA ARG A 53 -28.09 9.42 1.22
C ARG A 53 -28.91 9.66 2.47
N LEU A 54 -29.17 10.93 2.76
CA LEU A 54 -29.92 11.36 3.95
C LEU A 54 -31.32 11.88 3.61
N SER A 55 -32.19 11.89 4.61
CA SER A 55 -33.60 12.31 4.49
C SER A 55 -33.82 13.78 4.11
N ASN A 56 -32.82 14.64 4.32
CA ASN A 56 -32.85 16.04 3.92
C ASN A 56 -32.36 16.24 2.47
N GLY A 57 -32.09 15.17 1.73
CA GLY A 57 -31.59 15.21 0.35
C GLY A 57 -30.07 15.33 0.22
N ALA A 58 -29.34 15.44 1.33
CA ALA A 58 -27.88 15.44 1.29
C ALA A 58 -27.33 14.07 0.83
N VAL A 59 -26.24 14.13 0.06
CA VAL A 59 -25.49 12.96 -0.39
C VAL A 59 -24.05 13.14 0.07
N LEU A 60 -23.60 12.22 0.91
CA LEU A 60 -22.26 12.20 1.47
C LEU A 60 -21.45 11.16 0.71
N HIS A 61 -20.30 11.58 0.20
CA HIS A 61 -19.35 10.72 -0.47
C HIS A 61 -18.09 10.62 0.37
N ALA A 62 -17.77 9.40 0.79
CA ALA A 62 -16.49 9.10 1.41
C ALA A 62 -15.63 8.32 0.43
N LYS A 63 -14.32 8.47 0.57
CA LYS A 63 -13.33 7.62 -0.10
C LYS A 63 -12.17 7.40 0.84
N VAL A 64 -11.73 6.15 0.96
CA VAL A 64 -10.49 5.80 1.64
C VAL A 64 -9.54 5.12 0.66
N THR A 65 -8.26 5.40 0.79
CA THR A 65 -7.17 4.76 0.05
C THR A 65 -6.14 4.26 1.06
N ILE A 66 -5.78 2.98 1.00
CA ILE A 66 -4.86 2.34 1.94
C ILE A 66 -3.81 1.54 1.17
N ALA A 67 -2.53 1.80 1.42
CA ALA A 67 -1.43 1.02 0.86
C ALA A 67 -0.99 -0.04 1.88
N ILE A 68 -1.29 -1.31 1.60
CA ILE A 68 -1.03 -2.43 2.53
C ILE A 68 -0.56 -3.69 1.77
N ASP A 69 0.14 -4.59 2.46
CA ASP A 69 0.49 -5.91 1.95
C ASP A 69 -0.80 -6.73 1.74
N PRO A 70 -1.01 -7.38 0.59
CA PRO A 70 -2.20 -8.20 0.33
C PRO A 70 -2.47 -9.29 1.36
N LYS A 71 -1.40 -9.81 1.98
CA LYS A 71 -1.49 -10.85 3.02
C LYS A 71 -2.12 -10.34 4.32
N GLN A 72 -2.14 -9.01 4.50
CA GLN A 72 -2.66 -8.32 5.68
C GLN A 72 -4.03 -7.68 5.42
N LEU A 73 -4.69 -8.06 4.32
CA LEU A 73 -6.05 -7.60 4.06
C LEU A 73 -7.09 -8.29 4.94
N GLY A 74 -6.79 -9.48 5.46
CA GLY A 74 -7.74 -10.34 6.16
C GLY A 74 -8.36 -9.70 7.41
N ASP A 75 -7.59 -8.88 8.11
CA ASP A 75 -7.90 -8.21 9.37
C ASP A 75 -8.17 -6.71 9.21
N LEU A 76 -8.07 -6.18 7.98
CA LEU A 76 -8.41 -4.79 7.69
C LEU A 76 -9.93 -4.58 7.75
N HIS A 77 -10.37 -3.60 8.53
CA HIS A 77 -11.75 -3.13 8.60
C HIS A 77 -11.80 -1.59 8.66
N ILE A 78 -12.73 -0.98 7.94
CA ILE A 78 -12.90 0.48 7.88
C ILE A 78 -14.24 0.85 8.50
N ASN A 79 -14.19 1.74 9.48
CA ASN A 79 -15.39 2.36 10.02
C ASN A 79 -15.45 3.83 9.61
N TYR A 80 -16.56 4.20 8.99
CA TYR A 80 -16.91 5.57 8.64
C TYR A 80 -17.97 6.06 9.61
N THR A 81 -17.69 7.14 10.33
CA THR A 81 -18.67 7.82 11.18
C THR A 81 -18.98 9.17 10.58
N PHE A 82 -20.19 9.35 10.06
CA PHE A 82 -20.66 10.63 9.55
C PHE A 82 -21.42 11.36 10.65
N HIS A 83 -20.98 12.58 10.96
CA HIS A 83 -21.72 13.50 11.81
C HIS A 83 -22.56 14.41 10.92
N VAL A 84 -23.88 14.38 11.10
CA VAL A 84 -24.85 15.03 10.22
C VAL A 84 -25.78 15.94 11.00
N PRO A 85 -26.47 16.89 10.35
CA PRO A 85 -27.46 17.73 11.00
C PRO A 85 -28.49 16.96 11.82
N SER A 86 -28.79 17.47 13.01
CA SER A 86 -29.84 16.92 13.88
C SER A 86 -31.16 16.75 13.11
N GLY A 87 -31.75 15.55 13.20
CA GLY A 87 -32.99 15.20 12.50
C GLY A 87 -32.79 14.62 11.09
N ALA A 88 -31.59 14.68 10.52
CA ALA A 88 -31.28 13.90 9.32
C ALA A 88 -31.24 12.40 9.64
N LYS A 89 -31.84 11.59 8.77
CA LYS A 89 -31.86 10.12 8.88
C LYS A 89 -31.22 9.50 7.65
N VAL A 90 -30.52 8.37 7.84
CA VAL A 90 -30.02 7.57 6.73
C VAL A 90 -31.19 6.99 5.94
N GLN A 91 -31.23 7.27 4.64
CA GLN A 91 -32.17 6.63 3.72
C GLN A 91 -31.53 5.44 3.02
N GLN A 92 -30.26 5.59 2.62
CA GLN A 92 -29.56 4.58 1.86
C GLN A 92 -28.05 4.67 2.11
N VAL A 93 -27.41 3.51 2.19
CA VAL A 93 -25.95 3.37 2.14
C VAL A 93 -25.63 2.52 0.91
N ILE A 94 -24.77 3.02 0.03
CA ILE A 94 -24.32 2.31 -1.17
C ILE A 94 -22.82 2.08 -1.03
N TYR A 95 -22.43 0.81 -1.01
CA TYR A 95 -21.03 0.42 -1.18
C TYR A 95 -20.81 0.16 -2.66
N THR A 96 -19.95 0.97 -3.28
CA THR A 96 -19.57 0.86 -4.70
C THR A 96 -18.59 -0.30 -4.95
N GLY A 97 -18.06 -0.90 -3.89
CA GLY A 97 -17.27 -2.14 -3.93
C GLY A 97 -15.77 -1.91 -4.01
N GLY A 98 -15.03 -2.88 -4.55
CA GLY A 98 -13.57 -2.84 -4.63
C GLY A 98 -12.90 -3.84 -3.69
N SER A 99 -11.61 -3.64 -3.44
CA SER A 99 -10.78 -4.53 -2.60
C SER A 99 -11.22 -4.57 -1.13
N LEU A 100 -12.02 -3.59 -0.69
CA LEU A 100 -12.53 -3.48 0.67
C LEU A 100 -14.00 -3.91 0.80
N ALA A 101 -14.62 -4.44 -0.26
CA ALA A 101 -16.01 -4.89 -0.21
C ALA A 101 -16.23 -5.90 0.94
N GLY A 102 -17.20 -5.59 1.82
CA GLY A 102 -17.52 -6.39 3.00
C GLY A 102 -16.62 -6.14 4.22
N ARG A 103 -15.70 -5.18 4.14
CA ARG A 103 -14.78 -4.76 5.22
C ARG A 103 -15.02 -3.32 5.66
N GLU A 104 -16.20 -2.80 5.34
CA GLU A 104 -16.57 -1.41 5.56
C GLU A 104 -17.86 -1.37 6.38
N SER A 105 -17.89 -0.49 7.38
CA SER A 105 -19.09 -0.19 8.15
C SER A 105 -19.33 1.31 8.17
N VAL A 106 -20.60 1.69 8.07
CA VAL A 106 -21.04 3.08 8.10
C VAL A 106 -21.90 3.29 9.34
N GLN A 107 -21.50 4.25 10.15
CA GLN A 107 -22.26 4.80 11.26
C GLN A 107 -22.62 6.25 10.93
N VAL A 108 -23.81 6.68 11.33
CA VAL A 108 -24.27 8.06 11.13
C VAL A 108 -24.84 8.58 12.44
N ASP A 109 -24.23 9.64 12.94
CA ASP A 109 -24.59 10.31 14.18
C ASP A 109 -25.21 11.68 13.84
N ALA A 110 -26.47 11.89 14.18
CA ALA A 110 -27.20 13.12 13.89
C ALA A 110 -27.04 14.14 15.02
N ASP A 111 -25.79 14.52 15.30
CA ASP A 111 -25.39 15.36 16.44
C ASP A 111 -24.93 16.78 16.05
N GLN A 112 -24.82 17.08 14.75
CA GLN A 112 -24.41 18.41 14.32
C GLN A 112 -25.56 19.40 14.41
N THR A 113 -25.20 20.65 14.70
CA THR A 113 -26.12 21.79 14.67
C THR A 113 -26.06 22.47 13.30
N GLY A 114 -27.19 23.01 12.83
CA GLY A 114 -27.27 23.66 11.52
C GLY A 114 -27.09 22.68 10.36
N ASN A 115 -26.53 23.15 9.24
CA ASN A 115 -26.27 22.36 8.03
C ASN A 115 -24.78 21.93 7.95
N SER A 116 -24.19 21.57 9.08
CA SER A 116 -22.78 21.17 9.16
C SER A 116 -22.63 19.66 9.00
N TYR A 117 -21.56 19.22 8.34
CA TYR A 117 -21.27 17.82 8.09
C TYR A 117 -19.80 17.54 8.36
N SER A 118 -19.51 16.43 9.02
CA SER A 118 -18.13 15.96 9.17
C SER A 118 -18.06 14.44 9.09
N GLU A 119 -16.85 13.96 8.86
CA GLU A 119 -16.55 12.55 8.75
C GLU A 119 -15.38 12.20 9.66
N GLN A 120 -15.50 11.08 10.35
CA GLN A 120 -14.40 10.42 11.00
C GLN A 120 -14.18 9.05 10.35
N VAL A 121 -12.96 8.79 9.88
CA VAL A 121 -12.56 7.49 9.34
C VAL A 121 -11.61 6.81 10.31
N LEU A 122 -11.91 5.55 10.65
CA LEU A 122 -11.02 4.68 11.41
C LEU A 122 -10.76 3.40 10.62
N ALA A 123 -9.54 3.24 10.12
CA ALA A 123 -9.09 1.99 9.53
C ALA A 123 -8.38 1.15 10.61
N THR A 124 -8.90 -0.03 10.93
CA THR A 124 -8.32 -0.95 11.91
C THR A 124 -7.59 -2.09 11.21
N SER A 125 -6.37 -2.38 11.63
CA SER A 125 -5.56 -3.50 11.13
C SER A 125 -4.47 -3.86 12.14
N SER A 126 -3.98 -5.11 12.12
CA SER A 126 -2.84 -5.57 12.91
C SER A 126 -1.52 -4.93 12.51
N VAL A 127 -1.46 -4.27 11.34
CA VAL A 127 -0.27 -3.60 10.84
C VAL A 127 -0.47 -2.11 10.63
N SER A 128 0.63 -1.38 10.69
CA SER A 128 0.67 0.05 10.42
C SER A 128 0.72 0.29 8.91
N ALA A 129 -0.35 0.88 8.37
CA ALA A 129 -0.45 1.24 6.96
C ALA A 129 -0.87 2.70 6.82
N SER A 130 -0.42 3.36 5.75
CA SER A 130 -0.85 4.73 5.45
C SER A 130 -2.29 4.72 4.94
N VAL A 131 -3.09 5.64 5.46
CA VAL A 131 -4.50 5.80 5.14
C VAL A 131 -4.70 7.23 4.65
N THR A 132 -5.33 7.39 3.49
CA THR A 132 -5.80 8.68 2.99
C THR A 132 -7.32 8.63 2.87
N ALA A 133 -8.00 9.50 3.60
CA ALA A 133 -9.45 9.66 3.57
C ALA A 133 -9.81 10.94 2.81
N THR A 134 -10.90 10.89 2.06
CA THR A 134 -11.46 12.01 1.31
C THR A 134 -12.96 12.06 1.55
N PHE A 135 -13.44 13.21 1.99
CA PHE A 135 -14.84 13.49 2.26
C PHE A 135 -15.37 14.53 1.29
N ALA A 136 -16.57 14.34 0.76
CA ALA A 136 -17.23 15.33 -0.09
C ALA A 136 -18.73 15.45 0.21
N HIS A 137 -19.18 16.69 0.38
CA HIS A 137 -20.58 17.08 0.50
C HIS A 137 -20.81 18.42 -0.22
N GLN A 138 -21.57 18.42 -1.31
CA GLN A 138 -21.98 19.61 -2.10
C GLN A 138 -20.85 20.63 -2.42
N GLY A 139 -19.61 20.17 -2.67
CA GLY A 139 -18.48 21.08 -2.89
C GLY A 139 -17.18 20.38 -3.24
N ALA A 140 -16.07 21.09 -3.04
CA ALA A 140 -14.74 20.54 -3.21
C ALA A 140 -14.45 19.47 -2.15
N PRO A 141 -13.83 18.34 -2.52
CA PRO A 141 -13.49 17.30 -1.56
C PRO A 141 -12.43 17.78 -0.56
N VAL A 142 -12.58 17.39 0.69
CA VAL A 142 -11.59 17.57 1.76
C VAL A 142 -10.82 16.27 1.91
N THR A 143 -9.50 16.32 2.08
CA THR A 143 -8.65 15.13 2.20
C THR A 143 -7.77 15.24 3.44
N ALA A 144 -7.62 14.12 4.15
CA ALA A 144 -6.73 13.99 5.29
C ALA A 144 -6.03 12.63 5.25
N SER A 145 -4.83 12.56 5.83
CA SER A 145 -4.04 11.33 5.89
C SER A 145 -3.66 11.00 7.32
N GLY A 146 -3.51 9.71 7.59
CA GLY A 146 -3.11 9.16 8.88
C GLY A 146 -2.55 7.75 8.73
N MET A 147 -2.52 7.04 9.86
CA MET A 147 -2.14 5.64 9.92
C MET A 147 -3.33 4.80 10.37
N THR A 148 -3.31 3.50 10.08
CA THR A 148 -4.24 2.54 10.69
C THR A 148 -4.22 2.64 12.22
N ASN A 149 -5.36 2.33 12.83
CA ASN A 149 -5.64 2.44 14.27
C ASN A 149 -5.62 3.87 14.82
N GLN A 150 -5.62 4.88 13.95
CA GLN A 150 -5.77 6.29 14.32
C GLN A 150 -7.01 6.88 13.64
N PRO A 151 -7.87 7.61 14.38
CA PRO A 151 -8.99 8.29 13.78
C PRO A 151 -8.52 9.46 12.91
N ILE A 152 -9.10 9.59 11.73
CA ILE A 152 -8.88 10.70 10.78
C ILE A 152 -10.17 11.52 10.72
N LEU A 153 -10.10 12.80 11.09
CA LEU A 153 -11.25 13.71 11.08
C LEU A 153 -11.21 14.62 9.85
N LEU A 154 -12.34 14.74 9.15
CA LEU A 154 -12.56 15.61 8.01
C LEU A 154 -13.77 16.50 8.27
N LEU A 155 -13.61 17.80 8.05
CA LEU A 155 -14.65 18.82 8.23
C LEU A 155 -14.98 19.39 6.84
N ALA A 156 -16.25 19.31 6.41
CA ALA A 156 -16.72 19.89 5.15
C ALA A 156 -17.57 21.14 5.36
#